data_AF-A0A5C0WA36-F1
#
_entry.id   AF-A0A5C0WA36-F1
#
_cell.length_a   1.000
_cell.length_b   1.000
_cell.length_c   1.000
_cell.angle_alpha   90.00
_cell.angle_beta   90.00
_cell.angle_gamma   90.00
#
_symmetry.space_group_name_H-M   'P 1'
#
loop_
_entity.id
_entity.type
_entity.pdbx_description
1 polymer ?
#
loop_
_entity_poly.entity_id
_entity_poly.type
_entity_poly.pdbx_seq_one_letter_code
_entity_poly.pdbx_strand_id
1 'polypeptide(L)'
;MSCYLIEELLPLYIEGDTSAETNKIVAEHLQSCESCQHLYHEMKEPITFIQTPDLMPYIDEKEERRKFEKRYYGKLLYRASIAFCMGYVVMIILYWL
;
A
#
# COMPACT_ATOMS: atom_id res chain seq x y z
N MET A 1 2.38 -4.52 -39.24
CA MET A 1 2.35 -3.71 -38.00
C MET A 1 3.66 -3.97 -37.24
N SER A 2 4.24 -2.98 -36.57
CA SER A 2 5.43 -3.19 -35.74
C SER A 2 5.06 -3.88 -34.43
N CYS A 3 5.96 -4.69 -33.87
CA CYS A 3 5.75 -5.36 -32.58
C CYS A 3 5.41 -4.36 -31.47
N TYR A 4 6.13 -3.22 -31.40
CA TYR A 4 5.87 -2.15 -30.43
C TYR A 4 4.40 -1.72 -30.36
N LEU A 5 3.76 -1.50 -31.52
CA LEU A 5 2.36 -1.08 -31.55
C LEU A 5 1.42 -2.21 -31.11
N ILE A 6 1.77 -3.47 -31.39
CA ILE A 6 1.00 -4.63 -30.95
C ILE A 6 1.10 -4.79 -29.43
N GLU A 7 2.29 -4.62 -28.86
CA GLU A 7 2.52 -4.67 -27.41
C GLU A 7 1.69 -3.61 -26.66
N GLU A 8 1.61 -2.38 -27.19
CA GLU A 8 0.76 -1.32 -26.62
C GLU A 8 -0.73 -1.62 -26.70
N LEU A 9 -1.17 -2.30 -27.77
CA LEU A 9 -2.58 -2.64 -27.99
C LEU A 9 -2.99 -3.95 -27.30
N LEU A 10 -2.03 -4.76 -26.88
CA LEU A 10 -2.26 -6.11 -26.36
C LEU A 10 -3.15 -6.15 -25.11
N PRO A 11 -2.99 -5.24 -24.12
CA PRO A 11 -3.88 -5.19 -22.96
C PRO A 11 -5.34 -4.94 -23.37
N LEU A 12 -5.56 -3.94 -24.23
CA LEU A 12 -6.89 -3.59 -24.74
C LEU A 12 -7.49 -4.74 -25.57
N TYR A 13 -6.66 -5.46 -26.33
CA TYR A 13 -7.07 -6.64 -27.09
C TYR A 13 -7.50 -7.80 -26.18
N ILE A 14 -6.79 -8.02 -25.06
CA ILE A 14 -7.14 -9.05 -24.06
C ILE A 14 -8.46 -8.70 -23.35
N GLU A 15 -8.67 -7.42 -23.04
CA GLU A 15 -9.89 -6.90 -22.41
C GLU A 15 -11.09 -6.84 -23.38
N GLY A 16 -10.84 -6.93 -24.69
CA GLY A 16 -11.86 -6.86 -25.73
C GLY A 16 -12.27 -5.43 -26.10
N ASP A 17 -11.48 -4.44 -25.70
CA ASP A 17 -11.73 -2.99 -25.86
C ASP A 17 -11.14 -2.40 -27.16
N THR A 18 -10.72 -3.26 -28.08
CA THR A 18 -10.23 -2.89 -29.42
C THR A 18 -11.31 -3.01 -30.49
N SER A 19 -11.23 -2.14 -31.52
CA SER A 19 -12.15 -2.18 -32.66
C SER A 19 -12.05 -3.50 -33.44
N ALA A 20 -13.10 -3.87 -34.19
CA ALA A 20 -13.11 -5.09 -35.01
C ALA A 20 -11.99 -5.12 -36.08
N GLU A 21 -11.60 -3.95 -36.61
CA GLU A 21 -10.50 -3.83 -37.56
C GLU A 21 -9.15 -4.05 -36.86
N THR A 22 -8.94 -3.40 -35.71
CA THR A 22 -7.76 -3.58 -34.86
C THR A 22 -7.60 -5.03 -34.40
N ASN A 23 -8.71 -5.69 -34.03
CA ASN A 23 -8.73 -7.10 -33.61
C ASN A 23 -8.15 -8.05 -34.66
N LYS A 24 -8.50 -7.82 -35.94
CA LYS A 24 -7.98 -8.64 -37.05
C LYS A 24 -6.47 -8.45 -37.19
N ILE A 25 -6.01 -7.21 -37.16
CA ILE A 25 -4.58 -6.88 -37.31
C ILE A 25 -3.75 -7.48 -36.17
N VAL A 26 -4.23 -7.39 -34.93
CA VAL A 26 -3.57 -8.00 -33.77
C VAL A 26 -3.56 -9.53 -33.89
N ALA A 27 -4.69 -10.15 -34.26
CA ALA A 27 -4.79 -11.60 -34.43
C ALA A 27 -3.87 -12.15 -35.55
N GLU A 28 -3.77 -11.44 -36.68
CA GLU A 28 -2.85 -11.80 -37.77
C GLU A 28 -1.37 -11.68 -37.34
N HIS A 29 -1.03 -10.67 -36.54
CA HIS A 29 0.32 -10.52 -36.02
C HIS A 29 0.68 -11.61 -35.01
N LEU A 30 -0.23 -11.96 -34.10
CA LEU A 30 -0.01 -13.04 -33.12
C LEU A 30 0.19 -14.41 -33.78
N GLN A 31 -0.32 -14.63 -34.99
CA GLN A 31 -0.09 -15.87 -35.76
C GLN A 31 1.30 -15.93 -36.41
N SER A 32 1.93 -14.79 -36.67
CA SER A 32 3.20 -14.69 -37.41
C SER A 32 4.40 -14.28 -36.57
N CYS A 33 4.17 -13.78 -35.35
CA CYS A 33 5.20 -13.27 -34.46
C CYS A 33 5.21 -14.01 -33.11
N GLU A 34 6.22 -14.85 -32.92
CA GLU A 34 6.40 -15.67 -31.70
C GLU A 34 6.59 -14.81 -30.44
N SER A 35 7.31 -13.68 -30.53
CA SER A 35 7.56 -12.80 -29.37
C SER A 35 6.26 -12.17 -28.85
N CYS A 36 5.42 -11.67 -29.74
CA CYS A 36 4.13 -11.08 -29.36
C CYS A 36 3.14 -12.17 -28.88
N GLN A 37 3.22 -13.38 -29.45
CA GLN A 37 2.44 -14.52 -28.97
C GLN A 37 2.79 -14.90 -27.54
N HIS A 38 4.09 -14.98 -27.21
CA HIS A 38 4.54 -15.25 -25.84
C HIS A 38 4.03 -14.19 -24.86
N LEU A 39 4.18 -12.91 -25.20
CA LEU A 39 3.69 -11.80 -24.38
C LEU A 39 2.17 -11.87 -24.16
N TYR A 40 1.41 -12.23 -25.19
CA TYR A 40 -0.04 -12.42 -25.09
C TYR A 40 -0.40 -13.51 -24.09
N HIS A 41 0.31 -14.64 -24.10
CA HIS A 41 0.06 -15.72 -23.16
C HIS A 41 0.40 -15.30 -21.73
N GLU A 42 1.54 -14.65 -21.51
CA GLU A 42 1.96 -14.15 -20.21
C GLU A 42 0.95 -13.15 -19.61
N MET A 43 0.42 -12.24 -20.42
CA MET A 43 -0.58 -11.26 -19.97
C MET A 43 -1.99 -11.84 -19.80
N LYS A 44 -2.33 -12.88 -20.56
CA LYS A 44 -3.64 -13.54 -20.47
C LYS A 44 -3.74 -14.50 -19.28
N GLU A 45 -2.61 -15.01 -18.80
CA GLU A 45 -2.61 -15.87 -17.63
C GLU A 45 -3.21 -15.12 -16.44
N PRO A 46 -4.26 -15.67 -15.80
CA PRO A 46 -4.82 -15.06 -14.62
C PRO A 46 -3.72 -14.99 -13.57
N ILE A 47 -3.51 -13.80 -13.02
CA ILE A 47 -2.61 -13.62 -11.87
C ILE A 47 -3.13 -14.56 -10.79
N THR A 48 -2.43 -15.68 -10.61
CA THR A 48 -2.64 -16.55 -9.48
C THR A 48 -2.09 -15.79 -8.30
N PHE A 49 -2.96 -14.98 -7.68
CA PHE A 49 -2.71 -14.53 -6.33
C PHE A 49 -2.54 -15.81 -5.53
N ILE A 50 -1.29 -16.16 -5.24
CA ILE A 50 -0.96 -17.01 -4.10
C ILE A 50 -1.46 -16.16 -2.93
N GLN A 51 -2.73 -16.32 -2.60
CA GLN A 51 -3.29 -15.90 -1.35
C GLN A 51 -2.50 -16.72 -0.33
N THR A 52 -1.39 -16.17 0.14
CA THR A 52 -0.90 -16.52 1.46
C THR A 52 -1.98 -15.98 2.38
N PRO A 53 -2.84 -16.82 2.98
CA PRO A 53 -4.04 -16.33 3.66
C PRO A 53 -3.72 -15.60 4.98
N ASP A 54 -2.47 -15.23 5.24
CA ASP A 54 -1.99 -15.04 6.62
C ASP A 54 -0.87 -14.01 6.82
N LEU A 55 -0.61 -13.09 5.87
CA LEU A 55 0.45 -12.08 6.06
C LEU A 55 -0.01 -10.62 6.03
N MET A 56 -1.31 -10.37 6.26
CA MET A 56 -1.75 -9.03 6.65
C MET A 56 -2.26 -9.12 8.09
N PRO A 57 -1.41 -8.77 9.09
CA PRO A 57 -1.86 -8.81 10.48
C PRO A 57 -3.07 -7.89 10.63
N TYR A 58 -4.15 -8.41 11.19
CA TYR A 58 -5.31 -7.60 11.55
C TYR A 58 -4.89 -6.63 12.65
N ILE A 59 -4.73 -5.35 12.29
CA ILE A 59 -4.42 -4.28 13.23
C ILE A 59 -5.74 -3.75 13.79
N ASP A 60 -5.99 -3.99 15.08
CA ASP A 60 -7.09 -3.35 15.79
C ASP A 60 -6.73 -1.87 16.03
N GLU A 61 -7.22 -1.01 15.14
CA GLU A 61 -7.04 0.45 15.18
C GLU A 61 -7.47 1.06 16.53
N LYS A 62 -8.48 0.47 17.19
CA LYS A 62 -9.00 0.95 18.47
C LYS A 62 -8.02 0.64 19.61
N GLU A 63 -7.39 -0.53 19.57
CA GLU A 63 -6.37 -0.93 20.55
C GLU A 63 -5.08 -0.13 20.37
N GLU A 64 -4.64 0.13 19.14
CA GLU A 64 -3.49 0.99 18.89
C GLU A 64 -3.72 2.43 19.39
N ARG A 65 -4.90 3.00 19.10
CA ARG A 65 -5.28 4.32 19.62
C ARG A 65 -5.23 4.38 21.14
N ARG A 66 -5.80 3.37 21.82
CA ARG A 66 -5.78 3.28 23.29
C ARG A 66 -4.37 3.19 23.86
N LYS A 67 -3.48 2.40 23.22
CA LYS A 67 -2.07 2.29 23.63
C LYS A 67 -1.34 3.63 23.46
N PHE A 68 -1.60 4.34 22.36
CA PHE A 68 -1.03 5.65 22.10
C PHE A 68 -1.47 6.68 23.14
N GLU A 69 -2.78 6.79 23.40
CA GLU A 69 -3.36 7.71 24.37
C GLU A 69 -2.78 7.49 25.78
N LYS A 70 -2.72 6.24 26.24
CA LYS A 70 -2.14 5.91 27.56
C LYS A 70 -0.67 6.34 27.67
N ARG A 71 0.14 6.09 26.63
CA ARG A 71 1.56 6.48 26.60
C ARG A 71 1.73 7.99 26.53
N TYR A 72 0.89 8.69 25.79
CA TYR A 72 0.93 10.14 25.63
C TYR A 72 0.54 10.87 26.93
N TYR A 73 -0.66 10.59 27.46
CA TYR A 73 -1.15 11.23 28.67
C TYR A 73 -0.32 10.86 29.91
N GLY A 74 0.21 9.64 29.99
CA GLY A 74 1.10 9.25 31.09
C GLY A 74 2.39 10.08 31.14
N LYS A 75 3.03 10.33 30.00
CA LYS A 75 4.22 11.20 29.93
C LYS A 75 3.90 12.66 30.25
N LEU A 76 2.73 13.14 29.83
CA LEU A 76 2.28 14.51 30.11
C LEU A 76 2.06 14.72 31.61
N LEU A 77 1.34 13.81 32.26
CA LEU A 77 1.07 13.87 33.70
C LEU A 77 2.36 13.78 34.53
N TYR A 78 3.30 12.91 34.15
CA TYR A 78 4.59 12.78 34.83
C TYR A 78 5.43 14.07 34.79
N ARG A 79 5.46 14.75 33.63
CA ARG A 79 6.15 16.04 33.49
C ARG A 79 5.50 17.13 34.34
N ALA A 80 4.16 17.16 34.36
CA ALA A 80 3.42 18.09 35.20
C ALA A 80 3.67 17.84 36.69
N SER A 81 3.69 16.58 37.14
CA SER A 81 3.98 16.25 38.54
C SER A 81 5.39 16.67 38.95
N ILE A 82 6.40 16.47 38.08
CA ILE A 82 7.77 16.92 38.34
C ILE A 82 7.84 18.44 38.51
N ALA A 83 7.22 19.20 37.60
CA ALA A 83 7.22 20.66 37.67
C ALA A 83 6.53 21.16 38.95
N PHE A 84 5.41 20.54 39.34
CA PHE A 84 4.69 20.88 40.56
C PHE A 84 5.52 20.58 41.82
N CYS A 85 6.15 19.39 41.88
CA CYS A 85 7.05 19.03 42.98
C CYS A 85 8.23 20.00 43.10
N MET A 86 8.84 20.39 41.97
CA MET A 86 9.92 21.39 41.97
C MET A 86 9.44 22.74 42.52
N GLY A 87 8.28 23.23 42.08
CA GLY A 87 7.70 24.47 42.59
C GLY A 87 7.40 24.43 44.09
N TYR A 88 6.87 23.30 44.58
CA TYR A 88 6.59 23.09 46.00
C TYR A 88 7.88 23.08 46.84
N VAL A 89 8.94 22.41 46.38
CA VAL A 89 10.25 22.41 47.05
C VAL A 89 10.84 23.80 47.11
N VAL A 90 10.79 24.59 46.03
CA VAL A 90 11.25 25.98 46.01
C VAL A 90 10.46 26.82 47.03
N MET A 91 9.14 26.64 47.09
CA MET A 91 8.29 27.36 48.04
C MET A 91 8.65 27.05 49.51
N ILE A 92 8.95 25.80 49.84
CA ILE A 92 9.44 25.41 51.18
C ILE A 92 10.78 26.07 51.49
N ILE A 93 11.72 26.06 50.56
CA ILE A 93 13.05 26.66 50.76
C ILE A 93 12.93 28.16 51.05
N LEU A 94 12.07 28.88 50.31
CA LEU A 94 11.81 30.30 50.54
C LEU A 94 11.09 30.58 51.86
N TYR A 95 10.31 29.64 52.38
CA TYR A 95 9.63 29.78 53.66
C TYR A 95 10.58 29.61 54.87
N TRP A 96 11.66 28.85 54.70
CA TRP A 96 12.67 28.59 55.73
C TRP A 96 13.85 29.56 55.72
N LEU A 97 13.96 30.40 54.70
CA LEU A 97 14.99 31.46 54.55
C LEU A 97 14.47 32.78 55.12
#